data_AF-A0AAD8ZCN6-F1
#
_entry.id   AF-A0AAD8ZCN6-F1
#
_cell.length_a   1.000
_cell.length_b   1.000
_cell.length_c   1.000
_cell.angle_alpha   90.00
_cell.angle_beta   90.00
_cell.angle_gamma   90.00
#
_symmetry.space_group_name_H-M   'P 1'
#
loop_
_entity.id
_entity.type
_entity.pdbx_description
1 polymer ?
#
loop_
_entity_poly.entity_id
_entity_poly.type
_entity_poly.pdbx_seq_one_letter_code
_entity_poly.pdbx_strand_id
1 'polypeptide(L)'
;MVVVFWTKIFAASYSIRLQADRIKLEEKRKGKEHELHDLQKDRKTRIDAAQQAVESTTKAFTATADLMKKKCSEIIEKIQAQEKADLDRLNGLQEQLELEIAILRGHEDDLDKLLQTADNIHFLQNFEKMPTSSGAEDFPTHSLETAFSFGDIRNILSEFKDSLEFFCKKEVEKILERAMHAVDGKQVTVDFPECSGWRGIVPEMEVVPYAASGSSSANCSFDIGCKVRVKPSVVTPKYQWGAMKGEDITVNFPEQKRWLGVLSEVEFAASAN
;
A
#
# COMPACT_ATOMS: atom_id res chain seq x y z
N MET A 1 30.30 67.97 47.75
CA MET A 1 30.30 66.67 48.44
C MET A 1 28.99 65.89 48.20
N VAL A 2 27.82 66.54 48.23
CA VAL A 2 26.49 65.89 48.04
C VAL A 2 26.28 65.25 46.65
N VAL A 3 26.70 65.90 45.56
CA VAL A 3 26.54 65.35 44.19
C VAL A 3 27.31 64.03 44.01
N VAL A 4 28.54 63.95 44.51
CA VAL A 4 29.39 62.75 44.45
C VAL A 4 28.82 61.60 45.28
N PHE A 5 28.08 61.91 46.35
CA PHE A 5 27.43 60.91 47.19
C PHE A 5 26.21 60.29 46.48
N TRP A 6 25.35 61.12 45.88
CA TRP A 6 24.20 60.64 45.12
C TRP A 6 24.60 59.85 43.87
N THR A 7 25.63 60.27 43.12
CA THR A 7 26.09 59.52 41.95
C THR A 7 26.61 58.13 42.32
N LYS A 8 27.30 57.99 43.47
CA LYS A 8 27.71 56.66 43.99
C LYS A 8 26.51 55.79 44.37
N ILE A 9 25.48 56.35 45.00
CA ILE A 9 24.24 55.62 45.34
C ILE A 9 23.50 55.19 44.07
N PHE A 10 23.32 56.09 43.10
CA PHE A 10 22.71 55.77 41.82
C PHE A 10 23.50 54.69 41.08
N ALA A 11 24.82 54.82 40.98
CA ALA A 11 25.67 53.82 40.35
C ALA A 11 25.57 52.44 41.03
N ALA A 12 25.53 52.38 42.37
CA ALA A 12 25.32 51.14 43.11
C ALA A 12 23.94 50.54 42.82
N SER A 13 22.88 51.37 42.77
CA SER A 13 21.53 50.91 42.43
C SER A 13 21.45 50.35 40.99
N TYR A 14 22.06 51.03 40.02
CA TYR A 14 22.16 50.52 38.65
C TYR A 14 22.98 49.24 38.55
N SER A 15 24.10 49.14 39.30
CA SER A 15 24.93 47.93 39.34
C SER A 15 24.15 46.71 39.87
N ILE A 16 23.33 46.88 40.91
CA ILE A 16 22.49 45.80 41.45
C ILE A 16 21.44 45.36 40.42
N ARG A 17 20.79 46.31 39.73
CA ARG A 17 19.82 45.99 38.66
C ARG A 17 20.46 45.21 37.52
N LEU A 18 21.64 45.64 37.06
CA LEU A 18 22.38 44.93 36.01
C LEU A 18 22.79 43.51 36.43
N GLN A 19 23.17 43.30 37.70
CA GLN A 19 23.46 41.96 38.23
C GLN A 19 22.22 41.07 38.25
N ALA A 20 21.06 41.60 38.66
CA ALA A 20 19.80 40.87 38.65
C ALA A 20 19.37 40.48 37.23
N ASP A 21 19.52 41.40 36.26
CA ASP A 21 19.20 41.13 34.85
C ASP A 21 20.17 40.10 34.24
N ARG A 22 21.46 40.15 34.59
CA ARG A 22 22.45 39.14 34.18
C ARG A 22 22.05 37.74 34.64
N ILE A 23 21.66 37.57 35.90
CA ILE A 23 21.23 36.27 36.45
C ILE A 23 20.00 35.75 35.70
N LYS A 24 18.98 36.61 35.48
CA LYS A 24 17.78 36.23 34.71
C LYS A 24 18.10 35.81 33.28
N LEU A 25 19.03 36.50 32.62
CA LEU A 25 19.48 36.14 31.27
C LEU A 25 20.24 34.81 31.26
N GLU A 26 21.08 34.54 32.27
CA GLU A 26 21.78 33.27 32.41
C GLU A 26 20.82 32.09 32.62
N GLU A 27 19.80 32.25 33.47
CA GLU A 27 18.75 31.23 33.67
C GLU A 27 17.97 30.98 32.38
N LYS A 28 17.54 32.04 31.70
CA LYS A 28 16.83 31.93 30.42
C LYS A 28 17.69 31.26 29.34
N ARG A 29 18.99 31.59 29.28
CA ARG A 29 19.94 30.95 28.35
C ARG A 29 20.08 29.46 28.65
N LYS A 30 20.28 29.07 29.91
CA LYS A 30 20.36 27.65 30.31
C LYS A 30 19.09 26.88 29.97
N GLY A 31 17.91 27.47 30.18
CA GLY A 31 16.64 26.89 29.76
C GLY A 31 16.58 26.65 28.25
N LYS A 32 16.99 27.65 27.45
CA LYS A 32 17.04 27.52 25.99
C LYS A 32 18.07 26.50 25.49
N GLU A 33 19.20 26.37 26.18
CA GLU A 33 20.20 25.33 25.87
C GLU A 33 19.66 23.92 26.14
N HIS A 34 18.86 23.74 27.20
CA HIS A 34 18.19 22.48 27.48
C HIS A 34 17.10 22.15 26.45
N GLU A 35 16.23 23.11 26.12
CA GLU A 35 15.22 22.97 25.05
C GLU A 35 15.88 22.60 23.71
N LEU A 36 17.00 23.24 23.36
CA LEU A 36 17.74 22.95 22.13
C LEU A 36 18.30 21.53 22.13
N HIS A 37 18.85 21.07 23.24
CA HIS A 37 19.35 19.70 23.37
C HIS A 37 18.24 18.66 23.19
N ASP A 38 17.07 18.88 23.79
CA ASP A 38 15.93 17.96 23.66
C ASP A 38 15.39 17.94 22.23
N LEU A 39 15.30 19.09 21.57
CA LEU A 39 14.95 19.18 20.15
C LEU A 39 15.94 18.44 19.25
N GLN A 40 17.25 18.53 19.54
CA GLN A 40 18.27 17.80 18.79
C GLN A 40 18.14 16.28 18.97
N LYS A 41 17.87 15.83 20.20
CA LYS A 41 17.64 14.42 20.50
C LYS A 41 16.41 13.88 19.77
N ASP A 42 15.28 14.59 19.87
CA ASP A 42 14.02 14.25 19.21
C ASP A 42 14.17 14.24 17.68
N ARG A 43 14.88 15.22 17.11
CA ARG A 43 15.24 15.21 15.68
C ARG A 43 16.01 13.95 15.30
N LYS A 44 17.03 13.56 16.07
CA LYS A 44 17.83 12.36 15.80
C LYS A 44 16.96 11.11 15.86
N THR A 45 16.14 10.96 16.90
CA THR A 45 15.22 9.83 17.03
C THR A 45 14.25 9.72 15.86
N ARG A 46 13.69 10.85 15.38
CA ARG A 46 12.84 10.84 14.18
C ARG A 46 13.58 10.43 12.91
N ILE A 47 14.82 10.90 12.72
CA ILE A 47 15.64 10.52 11.56
C ILE A 47 15.92 9.01 11.60
N ASP A 48 16.37 8.50 12.74
CA ASP A 48 16.69 7.08 12.92
C ASP A 48 15.43 6.21 12.71
N ALA A 49 14.28 6.62 13.24
CA ALA A 49 13.01 5.91 13.06
C ALA A 49 12.53 5.91 11.59
N ALA A 50 12.68 7.04 10.88
CA ALA A 50 12.33 7.13 9.47
C ALA A 50 13.21 6.21 8.62
N GLN A 51 14.53 6.20 8.88
CA GLN A 51 15.46 5.32 8.17
C GLN A 51 15.15 3.84 8.44
N GLN A 52 14.86 3.47 9.69
CA GLN A 52 14.47 2.12 10.05
C GLN A 52 13.17 1.69 9.36
N ALA A 53 12.17 2.58 9.28
CA ALA A 53 10.92 2.30 8.59
C ALA A 53 11.17 2.04 7.09
N VAL A 54 11.98 2.88 6.44
CA VAL A 54 12.36 2.70 5.03
C VAL A 54 13.08 1.38 4.81
N GLU A 55 14.06 1.04 5.65
CA GLU A 55 14.81 -0.21 5.54
C GLU A 55 13.91 -1.43 5.72
N SER A 56 13.09 -1.43 6.77
CA SER A 56 12.15 -2.52 7.07
C SER A 56 11.16 -2.73 5.91
N THR A 57 10.57 -1.65 5.40
CA THR A 57 9.64 -1.69 4.26
C THR A 57 10.33 -2.18 2.99
N THR A 58 11.54 -1.69 2.69
CA THR A 58 12.33 -2.13 1.52
C THR A 58 12.64 -3.62 1.58
N LYS A 59 13.03 -4.11 2.77
CA LYS A 59 13.31 -5.52 3.00
C LYS A 59 12.07 -6.39 2.82
N ALA A 60 10.92 -5.96 3.34
CA ALA A 60 9.65 -6.68 3.19
C ALA A 60 9.25 -6.81 1.71
N PHE A 61 9.25 -5.71 0.95
CA PHE A 61 8.91 -5.74 -0.47
C PHE A 61 9.89 -6.56 -1.31
N THR A 62 11.19 -6.47 -1.03
CA THR A 62 12.21 -7.30 -1.70
C THR A 62 11.95 -8.79 -1.46
N ALA A 63 11.70 -9.19 -0.21
CA ALA A 63 11.42 -10.59 0.13
C ALA A 63 10.15 -11.12 -0.58
N THR A 64 9.10 -10.30 -0.67
CA THR A 64 7.89 -10.66 -1.43
C THR A 64 8.17 -10.81 -2.92
N ALA A 65 8.94 -9.90 -3.52
CA ALA A 65 9.32 -9.98 -4.93
C ALA A 65 10.13 -11.26 -5.23
N ASP A 66 11.07 -11.61 -4.36
CA ASP A 66 11.88 -12.82 -4.52
C ASP A 66 11.04 -14.10 -4.36
N LEU A 67 10.08 -14.12 -3.44
CA LEU A 67 9.12 -15.22 -3.32
C LEU A 67 8.31 -15.41 -4.60
N MET A 68 7.79 -14.32 -5.18
CA MET A 68 7.03 -14.38 -6.43
C MET A 68 7.87 -14.88 -7.59
N LYS A 69 9.11 -14.38 -7.75
CA LYS A 69 10.05 -14.89 -8.77
C LYS A 69 10.28 -16.39 -8.62
N LYS A 70 10.53 -16.86 -7.39
CA LYS A 70 10.71 -18.29 -7.11
C LYS A 70 9.47 -19.10 -7.52
N LYS A 71 8.27 -18.63 -7.19
CA LYS A 71 7.02 -19.31 -7.59
C LYS A 71 6.82 -19.34 -9.11
N CYS A 72 7.15 -18.26 -9.82
CA CYS A 72 7.13 -18.27 -11.27
C CYS A 72 8.11 -19.30 -11.86
N SER A 73 9.33 -19.39 -11.31
CA SER A 73 10.30 -20.41 -11.74
C SER A 73 9.79 -21.83 -11.52
N GLU A 74 9.21 -22.14 -10.34
CA GLU A 74 8.62 -23.46 -10.06
C GLU A 74 7.53 -23.85 -11.08
N ILE A 75 6.73 -22.88 -11.55
CA ILE A 75 5.69 -23.12 -12.56
C ILE A 75 6.31 -23.38 -13.94
N ILE A 76 7.29 -22.58 -14.35
CA ILE A 76 8.00 -22.75 -15.63
C ILE A 76 8.67 -24.12 -15.70
N GLU A 77 9.37 -24.52 -14.62
CA GLU A 77 10.02 -25.83 -14.54
C GLU A 77 9.00 -26.98 -14.67
N LYS A 78 7.82 -26.85 -14.05
CA LYS A 78 6.74 -27.85 -14.20
C LYS A 78 6.20 -27.94 -15.62
N ILE A 79 6.03 -26.80 -16.30
CA ILE A 79 5.59 -26.76 -17.70
C ILE A 79 6.60 -27.47 -18.59
N GLN A 80 7.89 -27.17 -18.44
CA GLN A 80 8.97 -27.78 -19.22
C GLN A 80 9.13 -29.28 -18.93
N ALA A 81 8.98 -29.69 -17.67
CA ALA A 81 9.02 -31.10 -17.29
C ALA A 81 7.85 -31.88 -17.91
N GLN A 82 6.65 -31.29 -17.93
CA GLN A 82 5.47 -31.89 -18.56
C GLN A 82 5.64 -31.99 -20.08
N GLU A 83 6.09 -30.92 -20.74
CA GLU A 83 6.39 -30.91 -22.17
C GLU A 83 7.37 -32.02 -22.54
N LYS A 84 8.47 -32.14 -21.77
CA LYS A 84 9.46 -33.21 -22.01
C LYS A 84 8.85 -34.60 -21.84
N ALA A 85 8.07 -34.84 -20.79
CA ALA A 85 7.43 -36.13 -20.56
C ALA A 85 6.44 -36.49 -21.68
N ASP A 86 5.70 -35.51 -22.18
CA ASP A 86 4.78 -35.71 -23.31
C ASP A 86 5.54 -35.98 -24.62
N LEU A 87 6.66 -35.30 -24.87
CA LEU A 87 7.53 -35.59 -26.02
C LEU A 87 8.15 -36.99 -25.95
N ASP A 88 8.64 -37.41 -24.79
CA ASP A 88 9.20 -38.75 -24.60
C ASP A 88 8.14 -39.83 -24.86
N ARG A 89 6.89 -39.59 -24.40
CA ARG A 89 5.75 -40.47 -24.68
C ARG A 89 5.40 -40.51 -26.17
N LEU A 90 5.41 -39.36 -26.84
CA LEU A 90 5.14 -39.26 -28.29
C LEU A 90 6.21 -39.97 -29.11
N ASN A 91 7.49 -39.82 -28.75
CA ASN A 91 8.60 -40.50 -29.42
C ASN A 91 8.49 -42.02 -29.28
N GLY A 92 8.20 -42.52 -28.07
CA GLY A 92 8.01 -43.96 -27.87
C GLY A 92 6.84 -44.53 -28.68
N LEU A 93 5.74 -43.77 -28.79
CA LEU A 93 4.62 -44.15 -29.64
C LEU A 93 4.99 -44.12 -31.13
N GLN A 94 5.76 -43.13 -31.57
CA GLN A 94 6.25 -43.06 -32.94
C GLN A 94 7.13 -44.26 -33.28
N GLU A 95 8.11 -44.61 -32.44
CA GLU A 95 8.96 -45.79 -32.64
C GLU A 95 8.15 -47.09 -32.72
N GLN A 96 7.12 -47.23 -31.89
CA GLN A 96 6.23 -48.38 -31.91
C GLN A 96 5.45 -48.47 -33.24
N LEU A 97 4.89 -47.36 -33.72
CA LEU A 97 4.17 -47.32 -34.99
C LEU A 97 5.09 -47.56 -36.19
N GLU A 98 6.32 -47.04 -36.15
CA GLU A 98 7.31 -47.28 -37.21
C GLU A 98 7.68 -48.78 -37.30
N LEU A 99 7.82 -49.45 -36.16
CA LEU A 99 8.07 -50.90 -36.11
C LEU A 99 6.88 -51.70 -36.64
N GLU A 100 5.66 -51.36 -36.21
CA GLU A 100 4.42 -51.99 -36.69
C GLU A 100 4.27 -51.85 -38.21
N ILE A 101 4.49 -50.65 -38.76
CA ILE A 101 4.47 -50.42 -40.21
C ILE A 101 5.54 -51.26 -40.92
N ALA A 102 6.74 -51.38 -40.35
CA ALA A 102 7.81 -52.19 -40.94
C ALA A 102 7.45 -53.69 -40.97
N ILE A 103 6.81 -54.20 -39.92
CA ILE A 103 6.32 -55.59 -39.86
C ILE A 103 5.23 -55.80 -40.92
N LEU A 104 4.26 -54.89 -41.01
CA LEU A 104 3.17 -54.97 -41.99
C LEU A 104 3.71 -54.96 -43.44
N ARG A 105 4.68 -54.10 -43.74
CA ARG A 105 5.36 -54.09 -45.05
C ARG A 105 6.06 -55.40 -45.36
N GLY A 106 6.74 -56.00 -44.37
CA GLY A 106 7.37 -57.31 -44.54
C GLY A 106 6.35 -58.42 -44.85
N HIS A 107 5.21 -58.41 -44.15
CA HIS A 107 4.11 -59.33 -44.43
C HIS A 107 3.50 -59.12 -45.83
N GLU A 108 3.36 -57.86 -46.27
CA GLU A 108 2.89 -57.51 -47.63
C GLU A 108 3.86 -58.02 -48.70
N ASP A 109 5.17 -57.80 -48.55
CA ASP A 109 6.20 -58.29 -49.47
C ASP A 109 6.20 -59.82 -49.59
N ASP A 110 5.98 -60.54 -48.49
CA ASP A 110 5.91 -62.00 -48.51
C ASP A 110 4.64 -62.50 -49.21
N LEU A 111 3.51 -61.79 -49.04
CA LEU A 111 2.27 -62.07 -49.77
C LEU A 111 2.45 -61.86 -51.28
N ASP A 112 3.10 -60.77 -51.68
CA ASP A 112 3.37 -60.47 -53.09
C ASP A 112 4.25 -61.53 -53.75
N LYS A 113 5.32 -61.99 -53.07
CA LYS A 113 6.17 -63.11 -53.56
C LYS A 113 5.37 -64.39 -53.74
N LEU A 114 4.47 -64.68 -52.78
CA LEU A 114 3.62 -65.86 -52.85
C LEU A 114 2.67 -65.78 -54.05
N LEU A 115 2.00 -64.64 -54.26
CA LEU A 115 1.11 -64.39 -55.39
C LEU A 115 1.80 -64.52 -56.76
N GLN A 116 3.10 -64.22 -56.84
CA GLN A 116 3.90 -64.38 -58.06
C GLN A 116 4.35 -65.83 -58.33
N THR A 117 4.13 -66.77 -57.41
CA THR A 117 4.56 -68.16 -57.58
C THR A 117 3.67 -68.90 -58.59
N ALA A 118 4.22 -69.22 -59.77
CA ALA A 118 3.48 -69.85 -60.86
C ALA A 118 3.21 -71.37 -60.67
N ASP A 119 4.04 -72.07 -59.88
CA ASP A 119 3.82 -73.49 -59.56
C ASP A 119 2.82 -73.64 -58.42
N ASN A 120 1.65 -74.18 -58.74
CA ASN A 120 0.55 -74.38 -57.80
C ASN A 120 0.91 -75.28 -56.60
N ILE A 121 1.85 -76.23 -56.77
CA ILE A 121 2.27 -77.10 -55.65
C ILE A 121 3.11 -76.29 -54.65
N HIS A 122 4.08 -75.52 -55.14
CA HIS A 122 4.90 -74.65 -54.30
C HIS A 122 4.11 -73.50 -53.68
N PHE A 123 3.14 -72.94 -54.41
CA PHE A 123 2.20 -71.95 -53.88
C PHE A 123 1.47 -72.50 -52.65
N LEU A 124 0.82 -73.66 -52.75
CA LEU A 124 0.06 -74.24 -51.65
C LEU A 124 0.96 -74.58 -50.44
N GLN A 125 2.15 -75.12 -50.67
CA GLN A 125 3.11 -75.42 -49.60
C GLN A 125 3.62 -74.17 -48.87
N ASN A 126 3.79 -73.06 -49.57
CA ASN A 126 4.24 -71.80 -48.97
C ASN A 126 3.08 -71.04 -48.31
N PHE A 127 1.87 -71.11 -48.88
CA PHE A 127 0.65 -70.59 -48.26
C PHE A 127 0.39 -71.23 -46.89
N GLU A 128 0.56 -72.55 -46.77
CA GLU A 128 0.38 -73.25 -45.49
C GLU A 128 1.40 -72.86 -44.42
N LYS A 129 2.57 -72.34 -44.82
CA LYS A 129 3.64 -71.87 -43.93
C LYS A 129 3.51 -70.39 -43.54
N MET A 130 2.60 -69.64 -44.17
CA MET A 130 2.42 -68.23 -43.89
C MET A 130 1.90 -68.03 -42.47
N PRO A 131 2.36 -67.00 -41.74
CA PRO A 131 1.69 -66.55 -40.54
C PRO A 131 0.22 -66.24 -40.87
N THR A 132 -0.73 -66.79 -40.09
CA THR A 132 -2.15 -66.47 -40.29
C THR A 132 -2.36 -64.97 -40.14
N SER A 133 -3.21 -64.36 -40.98
CA SER A 133 -3.43 -62.89 -41.02
C SER A 133 -4.01 -62.30 -39.73
N SER A 134 -4.21 -63.12 -38.70
CA SER A 134 -4.66 -62.74 -37.35
C SER A 134 -3.74 -61.72 -36.67
N GLY A 135 -2.49 -61.55 -37.13
CA GLY A 135 -1.55 -60.58 -36.55
C GLY A 135 -1.90 -59.10 -36.78
N ALA A 136 -2.83 -58.79 -37.68
CA ALA A 136 -3.25 -57.41 -37.95
C ALA A 136 -4.30 -56.87 -36.95
N GLU A 137 -4.97 -57.74 -36.18
CA GLU A 137 -5.98 -57.32 -35.18
C GLU A 137 -5.40 -57.10 -33.77
N ASP A 138 -4.12 -57.42 -33.54
CA ASP A 138 -3.49 -57.37 -32.21
C ASP A 138 -2.78 -56.04 -31.89
N PHE A 139 -2.76 -55.08 -32.83
CA PHE A 139 -2.08 -53.80 -32.59
C PHE A 139 -2.96 -52.86 -31.73
N PRO A 140 -2.47 -52.42 -30.56
CA PRO A 140 -3.26 -51.55 -29.69
C PRO A 140 -3.55 -50.21 -30.35
N THR A 141 -4.80 -49.76 -30.31
CA THR A 141 -5.10 -48.35 -30.65
C THR A 141 -4.49 -47.43 -29.61
N HIS A 142 -3.52 -46.63 -30.04
CA HIS A 142 -2.82 -45.68 -29.18
C HIS A 142 -3.54 -44.32 -29.15
N SER A 143 -4.02 -43.91 -27.98
CA SER A 143 -4.61 -42.58 -27.77
C SER A 143 -3.83 -41.81 -26.70
N LEU A 144 -3.53 -40.54 -26.97
CA LEU A 144 -2.96 -39.62 -25.99
C LEU A 144 -4.09 -38.85 -25.29
N GLU A 145 -4.48 -39.31 -24.10
CA GLU A 145 -5.16 -38.42 -23.17
C GLU A 145 -4.11 -37.54 -22.48
N THR A 146 -4.29 -36.22 -22.61
CA THR A 146 -3.52 -35.22 -21.87
C THR A 146 -4.49 -34.48 -20.96
N ALA A 147 -4.19 -34.43 -19.67
CA ALA A 147 -5.14 -33.94 -18.66
C ALA A 147 -5.38 -32.42 -18.71
N PHE A 148 -4.49 -31.62 -19.33
CA PHE A 148 -4.59 -30.16 -19.39
C PHE A 148 -3.94 -29.59 -20.66
N SER A 149 -4.50 -28.49 -21.20
CA SER A 149 -3.89 -27.72 -22.29
C SER A 149 -2.92 -26.66 -21.75
N PHE A 150 -1.78 -26.44 -22.43
CA PHE A 150 -0.90 -25.30 -22.16
C PHE A 150 -1.60 -23.94 -22.35
N GLY A 151 -2.69 -23.91 -23.15
CA GLY A 151 -3.55 -22.73 -23.27
C GLY A 151 -4.28 -22.41 -21.97
N ASP A 152 -4.80 -23.43 -21.28
CA ASP A 152 -5.52 -23.26 -20.01
C ASP A 152 -4.56 -22.76 -18.91
N ILE A 153 -3.36 -23.32 -18.85
CA ILE A 153 -2.32 -22.90 -17.91
C ILE A 153 -1.96 -21.42 -18.13
N ARG A 154 -1.82 -20.99 -19.39
CA ARG A 154 -1.54 -19.61 -19.74
C ARG A 154 -2.66 -18.66 -19.29
N ASN A 155 -3.91 -19.06 -19.47
CA ASN A 155 -5.07 -18.25 -19.07
C ASN A 155 -5.12 -18.09 -17.56
N ILE A 156 -4.99 -19.18 -16.80
CA ILE A 156 -4.94 -19.15 -15.32
C ILE A 156 -3.80 -18.25 -14.82
N LEU A 157 -2.63 -18.30 -15.47
CA LEU A 157 -1.50 -17.44 -15.12
C LEU A 157 -1.76 -15.96 -15.41
N SER A 158 -2.47 -15.65 -16.51
CA SER A 158 -2.90 -14.28 -16.82
C SER A 158 -3.86 -13.74 -15.77
N GLU A 159 -4.86 -14.53 -15.38
CA GLU A 159 -5.83 -14.14 -14.35
C GLU A 159 -5.16 -13.92 -12.99
N PHE A 160 -4.21 -14.79 -12.63
CA PHE A 160 -3.42 -14.63 -11.41
C PHE A 160 -2.61 -13.33 -11.42
N LYS A 161 -1.94 -13.02 -12.53
CA LYS A 161 -1.17 -11.78 -12.71
C LYS A 161 -2.08 -10.56 -12.56
N ASP A 162 -3.21 -10.52 -13.25
CA ASP A 162 -4.13 -9.38 -13.24
C ASP A 162 -4.70 -9.14 -11.84
N SER A 163 -5.03 -10.23 -11.12
CA SER A 163 -5.48 -10.18 -9.72
C SER A 163 -4.40 -9.60 -8.78
N LEU A 164 -3.15 -10.01 -8.97
CA LEU A 164 -2.01 -9.50 -8.19
C LEU A 164 -1.77 -8.01 -8.45
N GLU A 165 -1.77 -7.58 -9.71
CA GLU A 165 -1.61 -6.17 -10.08
C GLU A 165 -2.72 -5.30 -9.49
N PHE A 166 -3.97 -5.75 -9.59
CA PHE A 166 -5.12 -5.06 -9.00
C PHE A 166 -4.99 -4.93 -7.49
N PHE A 167 -4.64 -6.03 -6.81
CA PHE A 167 -4.44 -6.05 -5.37
C PHE A 167 -3.33 -5.09 -4.94
N CYS A 168 -2.16 -5.17 -5.58
CA CYS A 168 -1.02 -4.29 -5.28
C CYS A 168 -1.38 -2.81 -5.44
N LYS A 169 -2.02 -2.43 -6.55
CA LYS A 169 -2.43 -1.05 -6.80
C LYS A 169 -3.34 -0.52 -5.69
N LYS A 170 -4.38 -1.29 -5.34
CA LYS A 170 -5.38 -0.92 -4.34
C LYS A 170 -4.77 -0.76 -2.94
N GLU A 171 -3.92 -1.70 -2.53
CA GLU A 171 -3.32 -1.64 -1.19
C GLU A 171 -2.25 -0.56 -1.07
N VAL A 172 -1.44 -0.33 -2.13
CA VAL A 172 -0.47 0.78 -2.14
C VAL A 172 -1.18 2.13 -2.04
N GLU A 173 -2.30 2.33 -2.74
CA GLU A 173 -3.09 3.56 -2.66
C GLU A 173 -3.60 3.82 -1.24
N LYS A 174 -4.17 2.80 -0.57
CA LYS A 174 -4.60 2.91 0.84
C LYS A 174 -3.46 3.24 1.80
N ILE A 175 -2.29 2.64 1.58
CA ILE A 175 -1.10 2.92 2.40
C ILE A 175 -0.66 4.37 2.22
N LEU A 176 -0.63 4.87 0.98
CA LEU A 176 -0.29 6.25 0.67
C LEU A 176 -1.28 7.23 1.28
N GLU A 177 -2.59 6.99 1.18
CA GLU A 177 -3.61 7.82 1.82
C GLU A 177 -3.37 7.93 3.33
N ARG A 178 -3.18 6.80 4.03
CA ARG A 178 -2.91 6.80 5.47
C ARG A 178 -1.61 7.51 5.83
N ALA A 179 -0.56 7.32 5.01
CA ALA A 179 0.71 8.00 5.23
C ALA A 179 0.60 9.52 5.02
N MET A 180 -0.14 9.97 4.02
CA MET A 180 -0.36 11.40 3.76
C MET A 180 -1.21 12.07 4.84
N HIS A 181 -2.24 11.41 5.35
CA HIS A 181 -3.04 11.91 6.47
C HIS A 181 -2.30 11.96 7.80
N ALA A 182 -1.27 11.12 7.99
CA ALA A 182 -0.43 11.14 9.19
C ALA A 182 0.64 12.25 9.19
N VAL A 183 0.95 12.85 8.04
CA VAL A 183 2.01 13.86 7.89
C VAL A 183 1.52 15.30 8.04
N ASP A 184 0.20 15.56 7.93
CA ASP A 184 -0.36 16.90 8.16
C ASP A 184 -0.55 17.16 9.66
N GLY A 185 0.56 17.30 10.39
CA GLY A 185 0.61 17.74 11.80
C GLY A 185 0.15 19.19 12.03
N LYS A 186 -0.84 19.67 11.26
CA LYS A 186 -1.38 21.03 11.31
C LYS A 186 -2.91 21.12 11.22
N GLN A 187 -3.64 20.03 11.41
CA GLN A 187 -5.10 20.10 11.58
C GLN A 187 -5.57 19.35 12.82
N VAL A 188 -6.15 20.11 13.76
CA VAL A 188 -7.06 19.57 14.77
C VAL A 188 -8.39 19.32 14.08
N THR A 189 -8.75 18.05 13.87
CA THR A 189 -10.11 17.68 13.49
C THR A 189 -10.96 17.70 14.75
N VAL A 190 -11.84 18.70 14.88
CA VAL A 190 -12.88 18.70 15.91
C VAL A 190 -14.05 17.88 15.38
N ASP A 191 -14.31 16.75 16.03
CA ASP A 191 -15.35 15.82 15.63
C ASP A 191 -16.72 16.35 16.11
N PHE A 192 -17.47 16.94 15.19
CA PHE A 192 -18.88 17.23 15.38
C PHE A 192 -19.64 16.10 14.68
N PRO A 193 -20.25 15.15 15.43
CA PRO A 193 -20.76 13.90 14.88
C PRO A 193 -21.89 14.07 13.84
N GLU A 194 -22.37 15.28 13.60
CA GLU A 194 -23.38 15.60 12.58
C GLU A 194 -22.93 16.62 11.51
N CYS A 195 -21.66 17.08 11.51
CA CYS A 195 -21.16 18.06 10.52
C CYS A 195 -19.66 17.88 10.24
N SER A 196 -19.30 17.09 9.22
CA SER A 196 -17.91 17.03 8.75
C SER A 196 -17.59 18.23 7.83
N GLY A 197 -16.63 19.07 8.22
CA GLY A 197 -16.09 20.14 7.37
C GLY A 197 -16.49 21.57 7.73
N TRP A 198 -17.08 21.82 8.91
CA TRP A 198 -17.35 23.18 9.37
C TRP A 198 -16.06 23.93 9.73
N ARG A 199 -15.98 25.22 9.35
CA ARG A 199 -14.90 26.15 9.73
C ARG A 199 -15.50 27.38 10.41
N GLY A 200 -15.03 27.69 11.61
CA GLY A 200 -15.31 28.97 12.26
C GLY A 200 -14.01 29.67 12.65
N ILE A 201 -14.08 30.97 12.91
CA ILE A 201 -12.91 31.77 13.28
C ILE A 201 -12.82 31.84 14.81
N VAL A 202 -11.66 31.46 15.35
CA VAL A 202 -11.35 31.44 16.79
C VAL A 202 -11.77 32.71 17.56
N PRO A 203 -11.66 33.95 17.02
CA PRO A 203 -12.09 35.16 17.70
C PRO A 203 -13.59 35.27 17.97
N GLU A 204 -14.42 34.60 17.16
CA GLU A 204 -15.89 34.60 17.25
C GLU A 204 -16.42 33.49 18.17
N MET A 205 -15.53 32.73 18.82
CA MET A 205 -15.85 31.53 19.61
C MET A 205 -15.48 31.67 21.08
N GLU A 206 -16.27 31.06 21.94
CA GLU A 206 -15.98 30.85 23.36
C GLU A 206 -16.23 29.40 23.77
N VAL A 207 -15.52 28.94 24.80
CA VAL A 207 -15.71 27.59 25.35
C VAL A 207 -17.05 27.55 26.09
N VAL A 208 -17.87 26.52 25.84
CA VAL A 208 -19.10 26.28 26.60
C VAL A 208 -18.69 25.78 27.98
N PRO A 209 -18.98 26.51 29.07
CA PRO A 209 -18.61 26.07 30.41
C PRO A 209 -19.40 24.81 30.75
N TYR A 210 -18.72 23.68 30.90
CA TYR A 210 -19.33 22.51 31.51
C TYR A 210 -19.49 22.82 33.00
N ALA A 211 -20.71 22.68 33.53
CA ALA A 211 -20.97 22.87 34.96
C ALA A 211 -20.38 21.71 35.77
N ALA A 212 -19.06 21.56 35.79
CA ALA A 212 -18.32 20.79 36.76
C ALA A 212 -16.83 21.20 36.72
N SER A 213 -16.33 21.60 37.89
CA SER A 213 -14.95 21.98 38.21
C SER A 213 -14.58 23.44 37.95
N GLY A 214 -14.69 24.24 39.02
CA GLY A 214 -14.31 25.64 39.06
C GLY A 214 -12.79 25.85 39.01
N SER A 215 -12.24 26.02 37.80
CA SER A 215 -10.99 26.75 37.60
C SER A 215 -11.28 28.03 36.82
N SER A 216 -11.34 29.14 37.54
CA SER A 216 -11.25 30.47 36.97
C SER A 216 -9.80 30.70 36.53
N SER A 217 -9.48 30.42 35.27
CA SER A 217 -8.24 30.88 34.66
C SER A 217 -8.57 31.59 33.36
N ALA A 218 -8.44 32.92 33.40
CA ALA A 218 -8.57 33.80 32.25
C ALA A 218 -7.41 33.56 31.28
N ASN A 219 -7.55 32.53 30.44
CA ASN A 219 -6.96 32.33 29.12
C ASN A 219 -7.17 30.86 28.76
N CYS A 220 -8.39 30.50 28.35
CA CYS A 220 -8.67 29.14 27.89
C CYS A 220 -8.06 28.96 26.49
N SER A 221 -6.98 28.19 26.41
CA SER A 221 -6.58 27.55 25.16
C SER A 221 -7.70 26.57 24.75
N PHE A 222 -8.05 26.53 23.47
CA PHE A 222 -8.98 25.53 22.96
C PHE A 222 -8.26 24.18 22.95
N ASP A 223 -8.59 23.31 23.92
CA ASP A 223 -8.03 21.97 23.97
C ASP A 223 -8.87 20.99 23.13
N ILE A 224 -8.23 19.93 22.64
CA ILE A 224 -8.90 18.90 21.84
C ILE A 224 -10.01 18.26 22.69
N GLY A 225 -11.26 18.36 22.23
CA GLY A 225 -12.45 17.86 22.93
C GLY A 225 -13.25 18.93 23.70
N CYS A 226 -12.81 20.20 23.73
CA CYS A 226 -13.60 21.29 24.29
C CYS A 226 -14.87 21.56 23.48
N LYS A 227 -16.02 21.63 24.15
CA LYS A 227 -17.26 22.13 23.53
C LYS A 227 -17.17 23.66 23.41
N VAL A 228 -17.44 24.19 22.23
CA VAL A 228 -17.37 25.63 21.95
C VAL A 228 -18.71 26.13 21.39
N ARG A 229 -19.01 27.39 21.66
CA ARG A 229 -20.14 28.12 21.08
C ARG A 229 -19.68 29.46 20.53
N VAL A 230 -20.56 30.10 19.77
CA VAL A 230 -20.36 31.43 19.22
C VAL A 230 -20.49 32.45 20.36
N LYS A 231 -19.63 33.46 20.36
CA LYS A 231 -19.73 34.54 21.34
C LYS A 231 -21.06 35.29 21.20
N PRO A 232 -21.76 35.59 22.30
CA PRO A 232 -22.98 36.39 22.28
C PRO A 232 -22.80 37.80 21.71
N SER A 233 -21.56 38.31 21.70
CA SER A 233 -21.21 39.62 21.12
C SER A 233 -21.15 39.64 19.59
N VAL A 234 -21.24 38.48 18.93
CA VAL A 234 -21.23 38.37 17.46
C VAL A 234 -22.65 38.49 16.93
N VAL A 235 -23.02 39.69 16.47
CA VAL A 235 -24.36 40.00 15.93
C VAL A 235 -24.52 39.59 14.46
N THR A 236 -23.42 39.52 13.69
CA THR A 236 -23.44 39.11 12.29
C THR A 236 -22.15 38.34 11.97
N PRO A 237 -22.22 36.99 11.89
CA PRO A 237 -21.05 36.18 11.59
C PRO A 237 -20.49 36.47 10.21
N LYS A 238 -19.17 36.57 10.08
CA LYS A 238 -18.48 36.96 8.83
C LYS A 238 -18.77 36.02 7.65
N TYR A 239 -19.09 34.76 7.93
CA TYR A 239 -19.39 33.74 6.91
C TYR A 239 -20.87 33.37 6.81
N GLN A 240 -21.77 34.24 7.27
CA GLN A 240 -23.23 34.13 7.11
C GLN A 240 -23.77 32.70 7.33
N TRP A 241 -23.68 32.24 8.58
CA TRP A 241 -24.30 30.97 8.97
C TRP A 241 -25.82 31.09 8.78
N GLY A 242 -26.44 30.07 8.18
CA GLY A 242 -27.83 30.08 7.71
C GLY A 242 -28.88 30.53 8.74
N ALA A 243 -30.11 30.76 8.28
CA ALA A 243 -31.15 31.47 9.01
C ALA A 243 -31.45 30.95 10.44
N MET A 244 -31.57 31.90 11.37
CA MET A 244 -31.76 31.68 12.81
C MET A 244 -33.19 31.26 13.18
N LYS A 245 -33.35 30.20 13.98
CA LYS A 245 -34.60 29.91 14.70
C LYS A 245 -34.31 29.25 16.06
N GLY A 246 -34.47 30.02 17.15
CA GLY A 246 -34.42 29.52 18.53
C GLY A 246 -33.02 29.47 19.16
N GLU A 247 -33.00 29.30 20.50
CA GLU A 247 -31.79 29.30 21.35
C GLU A 247 -30.90 28.04 21.20
N ASP A 248 -31.35 27.03 20.47
CA ASP A 248 -30.59 25.80 20.21
C ASP A 248 -30.32 25.62 18.70
N ILE A 249 -29.07 25.28 18.37
CA ILE A 249 -28.61 25.13 16.98
C ILE A 249 -28.88 23.69 16.50
N THR A 250 -29.73 23.52 15.49
CA THR A 250 -29.74 22.33 14.62
C THR A 250 -29.20 22.74 13.26
N VAL A 251 -28.00 22.28 12.89
CA VAL A 251 -27.42 22.56 11.57
C VAL A 251 -27.84 21.48 10.60
N ASN A 252 -28.57 21.89 9.57
CA ASN A 252 -28.91 21.03 8.45
C ASN A 252 -28.52 21.77 7.18
N PHE A 253 -27.41 21.42 6.53
CA PHE A 253 -27.22 21.84 5.13
C PHE A 253 -26.51 20.81 4.24
N PRO A 254 -27.02 20.65 3.00
CA PRO A 254 -26.64 19.62 2.05
C PRO A 254 -25.45 20.04 1.18
N GLU A 255 -24.71 19.02 0.74
CA GLU A 255 -23.81 18.98 -0.42
C GLU A 255 -23.09 20.29 -0.80
N GLN A 256 -21.76 20.39 -0.56
CA GLN A 256 -20.73 20.67 -1.60
C GLN A 256 -19.32 20.30 -1.12
N LYS A 257 -18.52 19.75 -2.04
CA LYS A 257 -17.18 19.16 -1.84
C LYS A 257 -16.04 20.13 -2.17
N ARG A 258 -14.92 19.97 -1.44
CA ARG A 258 -13.53 20.41 -1.73
C ARG A 258 -13.28 21.91 -1.95
N TRP A 259 -12.74 22.58 -0.92
CA TRP A 259 -11.96 23.80 -1.10
C TRP A 259 -10.64 23.77 -0.33
N LEU A 260 -9.55 24.14 -1.00
CA LEU A 260 -8.18 24.27 -0.49
C LEU A 260 -7.75 25.74 -0.62
N GLY A 261 -7.26 26.33 0.48
CA GLY A 261 -6.73 27.70 0.52
C GLY A 261 -5.33 27.75 1.14
N VAL A 262 -4.49 28.66 0.64
CA VAL A 262 -3.06 28.73 0.97
C VAL A 262 -2.81 29.66 2.17
N LEU A 263 -2.02 29.19 3.12
CA LEU A 263 -1.75 29.83 4.42
C LEU A 263 -0.99 31.18 4.31
N SER A 264 -0.45 31.50 3.14
CA SER A 264 0.25 32.76 2.84
C SER A 264 -0.68 33.95 2.58
N GLU A 265 -1.98 33.73 2.44
CA GLU A 265 -2.99 34.80 2.23
C GLU A 265 -3.65 35.25 3.54
N VAL A 266 -3.09 34.86 4.69
CA VAL A 266 -3.61 35.17 6.03
C VAL A 266 -2.72 36.23 6.69
N GLU A 267 -3.20 37.47 6.79
CA GLU A 267 -2.53 38.54 7.55
C GLU A 267 -3.07 38.66 8.98
N PHE A 268 -2.17 39.00 9.91
CA PHE A 268 -2.53 39.33 11.29
C PHE A 268 -3.12 40.75 11.36
N ALA A 269 -4.35 40.86 11.84
CA ALA A 269 -4.92 42.17 12.17
C ALA A 269 -4.31 42.67 13.49
N ALA A 270 -3.67 43.85 13.44
CA ALA A 270 -3.17 44.54 14.62
C ALA A 270 -4.34 44.96 15.53
N SER A 271 -4.14 44.83 16.84
CA SER A 271 -5.08 45.31 17.86
C SER A 271 -5.17 46.83 17.80
N ALA A 272 -6.31 47.37 17.40
CA ALA A 272 -6.69 48.74 17.72
C ALA A 272 -7.36 48.76 19.11
N ASN A 273 -6.97 49.74 19.92
CA ASN A 273 -7.29 49.95 21.33
C ASN A 273 -8.72 49.65 21.77
#